data_AF-A0A8T4QSC7-F1
#
_entry.id   AF-A0A8T4QSC7-F1
#
_cell.length_a   1.000
_cell.length_b   1.000
_cell.length_c   1.000
_cell.angle_alpha   90.00
_cell.angle_beta   90.00
_cell.angle_gamma   90.00
#
_symmetry.space_group_name_H-M   'P 1'
#
loop_
_entity.id
_entity.type
_entity.pdbx_description
1 polymer ?
#
loop_
_entity_poly.entity_id
_entity_poly.type
_entity_poly.pdbx_seq_one_letter_code
_entity_poly.pdbx_strand_id
1 'polypeptide(L)'
;NHRKIVITRRTQYDLQEAEKKVHLLEGLLIALNNIDDVVAGIKKSKTIEEARSFLILTYVLTEEQAKAILEMRLQKLAALEQEKIRAEHQELLEKIHQYKEILSSEAKILVLIKEEVEELQQNHADERRSRIIPTEDDEVDIEELIEESTVVVTVTSSGYVKRLPLDTYKTQKRGGKGVIATGMKDEDFVERLYITSTHDYLLIFTDKGQVYWLKVYQIPEGSRQSKGKHIANLLEMQTDERINAIIPVGDFHEGYLFMATKQGTVKKTELQEFSNPRRGGIRAINLNSDDSLVGVKYTTGNDEIILATREGLANRFQESTVRPMGRTAAGVRGLRLDSGDEVIGMLAAEEGLNILTITTKGYGKRTPVSEYRLCNRGGKGVTNIKITDKNGFVKSVMLTDGREEIMIVSKQGVGIRIKCSDISVIGRATQGVRIMRLEEGDEIAAAAKIFVDEETEKVVSKHQKSSPDNGETLSSESTLKLEEEKNSEEVSENIPENEEDPSGPDASPPSPPNNP
;
A
#
# COMPACT_ATOMS: atom_id res chain seq x y z
N ASN A 1 38.81 -18.84 2.73
CA ASN A 1 40.28 -18.69 2.89
C ASN A 1 40.77 -18.86 4.32
N HIS A 2 40.30 -18.11 5.31
CA HIS A 2 40.81 -18.23 6.69
C HIS A 2 40.62 -19.64 7.31
N ARG A 3 39.40 -20.21 7.27
CA ARG A 3 39.12 -21.55 7.85
C ARG A 3 39.98 -22.66 7.24
N LYS A 4 40.21 -22.60 5.93
CA LYS A 4 41.10 -23.53 5.21
C LYS A 4 42.51 -23.52 5.79
N ILE A 5 43.09 -22.33 6.00
CA ILE A 5 44.45 -22.18 6.57
C ILE A 5 44.51 -22.77 7.98
N VAL A 6 43.49 -22.51 8.81
CA VAL A 6 43.42 -23.04 10.18
C VAL A 6 43.37 -24.56 10.19
N ILE A 7 42.52 -25.17 9.36
CA ILE A 7 42.39 -26.63 9.26
C ILE A 7 43.69 -27.25 8.73
N THR A 8 44.29 -26.68 7.69
CA THR A 8 45.57 -27.18 7.16
C THR A 8 46.65 -27.18 8.24
N ARG A 9 46.79 -26.11 9.03
CA ARG A 9 47.77 -26.04 10.12
C ARG A 9 47.47 -27.03 11.23
N ARG A 10 46.20 -27.19 11.62
CA ARG A 10 45.76 -28.17 12.62
C ARG A 10 46.10 -29.60 12.17
N THR A 11 45.72 -29.99 10.96
CA THR A 11 45.98 -31.33 10.44
C THR A 11 47.47 -31.59 10.24
N GLN A 12 48.28 -30.58 9.89
CA GLN A 12 49.75 -30.70 9.85
C GLN A 12 50.34 -30.94 11.23
N TYR A 13 49.85 -30.24 12.25
CA TYR A 13 50.28 -30.45 13.64
C TYR A 13 49.94 -31.86 14.11
N ASP A 14 48.69 -32.30 13.90
CA ASP A 14 48.22 -33.63 14.29
C ASP A 14 48.98 -34.75 13.56
N LEU A 15 49.30 -34.53 12.28
CA LEU A 15 50.13 -35.44 11.49
C LEU A 15 51.55 -35.58 12.07
N GLN A 16 52.20 -34.46 12.41
CA GLN A 16 53.55 -34.48 12.98
C GLN A 16 53.59 -35.19 14.33
N GLU A 17 52.61 -34.95 15.20
CA GLU A 17 52.52 -35.63 16.50
C GLU A 17 52.25 -37.13 16.33
N ALA A 18 51.38 -37.52 15.40
CA ALA A 18 51.13 -38.93 15.10
C ALA A 18 52.36 -39.63 14.53
N GLU A 19 53.09 -39.01 13.60
CA GLU A 19 54.32 -39.57 13.01
C GLU A 19 55.42 -39.77 14.05
N LYS A 20 55.65 -38.80 14.95
CA LYS A 20 56.60 -38.98 16.08
C LYS A 20 56.20 -40.14 16.97
N LYS A 21 54.91 -40.28 17.26
CA LYS A 21 54.41 -41.33 18.15
C LYS A 21 54.52 -42.72 17.52
N VAL A 22 54.18 -42.84 16.23
CA VAL A 22 54.37 -44.08 15.46
C VAL A 22 55.84 -44.46 15.41
N HIS A 23 56.73 -43.50 15.14
CA HIS A 23 58.18 -43.72 15.14
C HIS A 23 58.67 -44.34 16.46
N LEU A 24 58.21 -43.83 17.60
CA LEU A 24 58.56 -44.42 18.90
C LEU A 24 57.96 -45.83 19.10
N LEU A 25 56.70 -46.04 18.69
CA LEU A 25 56.02 -47.34 18.80
C LEU A 25 56.66 -48.40 17.90
N GLU A 26 57.13 -48.05 16.70
CA GLU A 26 57.88 -48.94 15.81
C GLU A 26 59.16 -49.45 16.49
N GLY A 27 59.91 -48.56 17.13
CA GLY A 27 61.10 -48.92 17.91
C GLY A 27 60.78 -49.86 19.07
N LEU A 28 59.70 -49.57 19.81
CA LEU A 28 59.24 -50.43 20.91
C LEU A 28 58.79 -51.81 20.40
N LEU A 29 58.10 -51.89 19.27
CA LEU A 29 57.66 -53.16 18.68
C LEU A 29 58.84 -54.01 18.20
N ILE A 30 59.86 -53.39 17.59
CA ILE A 30 61.10 -54.08 17.21
C ILE A 30 61.81 -54.65 18.44
N ALA A 31 61.87 -53.87 19.52
CA ALA A 31 62.45 -54.32 20.78
C ALA A 31 61.66 -55.46 21.44
N LEU A 32 60.32 -55.37 21.44
CA LEU A 32 59.44 -56.39 22.01
C LEU A 32 59.51 -57.72 21.26
N ASN A 33 59.66 -57.68 19.93
CA ASN A 33 59.80 -58.89 19.12
C ASN A 33 61.16 -59.60 19.30
N ASN A 34 62.18 -58.88 19.80
CA ASN A 34 63.55 -59.40 20.01
C ASN A 34 64.02 -59.24 21.47
N ILE A 35 63.09 -59.39 22.42
CA ILE A 35 63.30 -58.96 23.81
C ILE A 35 64.47 -59.64 24.51
N ASP A 36 64.70 -60.93 24.26
CA ASP A 36 65.76 -61.68 24.93
C ASP A 36 67.15 -61.18 24.53
N ASP A 37 67.35 -60.90 23.23
CA ASP A 37 68.60 -60.36 22.68
C ASP A 37 68.82 -58.91 23.13
N VAL A 38 67.75 -58.10 23.15
CA VAL A 38 67.77 -56.72 23.64
C VAL A 38 68.19 -56.67 25.11
N VAL A 39 67.57 -57.49 25.97
CA VAL A 39 67.90 -57.54 27.41
C VAL A 39 69.32 -58.05 27.64
N ALA A 40 69.76 -59.06 26.88
CA ALA A 40 71.13 -59.58 26.98
C ALA A 40 72.18 -58.51 26.58
N GLY A 41 71.94 -57.78 25.50
CA GLY A 41 72.81 -56.69 25.05
C GLY A 41 72.87 -55.51 26.03
N ILE A 42 71.72 -55.12 26.60
CA ILE A 42 71.67 -54.08 27.63
C ILE A 42 72.42 -54.52 28.90
N LYS A 43 72.24 -55.76 29.37
CA LYS A 43 72.95 -56.29 30.56
C LYS A 43 74.47 -56.37 30.39
N LYS A 44 74.96 -56.56 29.16
CA LYS A 44 76.39 -56.64 28.84
C LYS A 44 77.06 -55.25 28.78
N SER A 45 76.27 -54.20 28.55
CA SER A 45 76.73 -52.82 28.46
C SER A 45 77.04 -52.26 29.86
N LYS A 46 78.15 -51.53 30.02
CA LYS A 46 78.56 -50.97 31.32
C LYS A 46 77.96 -49.60 31.62
N THR A 47 77.53 -48.88 30.58
CA THR A 47 76.93 -47.55 30.69
C THR A 47 75.64 -47.44 29.89
N ILE A 48 74.80 -46.46 30.22
CA ILE A 48 73.56 -46.16 29.49
C ILE A 48 73.87 -45.76 28.03
N GLU A 49 74.98 -45.05 27.81
CA GLU A 49 75.42 -44.64 26.47
C GLU A 49 75.87 -45.82 25.61
N GLU A 50 76.56 -46.81 26.20
CA GLU A 50 76.91 -48.07 25.53
C GLU A 50 75.66 -48.88 25.15
N ALA A 51 74.68 -48.99 26.06
CA ALA A 51 73.42 -49.68 25.80
C ALA A 51 72.60 -48.99 24.69
N ARG A 52 72.57 -47.66 24.69
CA ARG A 52 71.92 -46.86 23.63
C ARG A 52 72.62 -47.07 22.28
N SER A 53 73.94 -47.03 22.25
CA SER A 53 74.73 -47.23 21.02
C SER A 53 74.55 -48.64 20.46
N PHE A 54 74.45 -49.65 21.32
CA PHE A 54 74.14 -51.03 20.94
C PHE A 54 72.77 -51.13 20.24
N LEU A 55 71.72 -50.53 20.81
CA LEU A 55 70.37 -50.55 20.23
C LEU A 55 70.31 -49.86 18.86
N ILE A 56 70.98 -48.70 18.73
CA ILE A 56 71.05 -47.94 17.48
C ILE A 56 71.74 -48.74 16.38
N LEU A 57 72.92 -49.30 16.66
CA LEU A 57 73.74 -49.98 15.65
C LEU A 57 73.17 -51.35 15.25
N THR A 58 72.61 -52.09 16.21
CA THR A 58 72.18 -53.48 15.98
C THR A 58 70.81 -53.56 15.32
N TYR A 59 69.87 -52.70 15.72
CA TYR A 59 68.48 -52.72 15.23
C TYR A 59 68.16 -51.52 14.31
N VAL A 60 69.18 -50.74 13.93
CA VAL A 60 69.05 -49.55 13.05
C VAL A 60 67.99 -48.58 13.57
N LEU A 61 68.04 -48.32 14.88
CA LEU A 61 67.10 -47.45 15.58
C LEU A 61 67.63 -46.03 15.71
N THR A 62 66.74 -45.06 15.82
CA THR A 62 67.10 -43.67 16.13
C THR A 62 67.41 -43.47 17.61
N GLU A 63 68.06 -42.36 17.96
CA GLU A 63 68.35 -42.02 19.36
C GLU A 63 67.08 -41.93 20.22
N GLU A 64 65.99 -41.38 19.68
CA GLU A 64 64.71 -41.23 20.38
C GLU A 64 64.05 -42.58 20.65
N GLN A 65 64.06 -43.49 19.67
CA GLN A 65 63.56 -44.86 19.83
C GLN A 65 64.38 -45.64 20.86
N ALA A 66 65.72 -45.56 20.77
CA ALA A 66 66.61 -46.23 21.71
C ALA A 66 66.39 -45.72 23.14
N LYS A 67 66.20 -44.42 23.33
CA LYS A 67 65.84 -43.82 24.61
C LYS A 67 64.50 -44.35 25.13
N ALA A 68 63.47 -44.39 24.28
CA ALA A 68 62.15 -44.90 24.66
C ALA A 68 62.18 -46.39 25.05
N ILE A 69 63.02 -47.20 24.41
CA ILE A 69 63.22 -48.61 24.77
C ILE A 69 63.89 -48.74 26.14
N LEU A 70 64.91 -47.93 26.43
CA LEU A 70 65.61 -47.92 27.73
C LEU A 70 64.70 -47.45 28.88
N GLU A 71 63.76 -46.56 28.59
CA GLU A 71 62.77 -46.05 29.55
C GLU A 71 61.54 -46.97 29.70
N MET A 72 61.47 -48.06 28.94
CA MET A 72 60.37 -49.01 29.00
C MET A 72 60.31 -49.74 30.36
N ARG A 73 59.11 -49.88 30.91
CA ARG A 73 58.86 -50.63 32.15
C ARG A 73 58.57 -52.10 31.85
N LEU A 74 59.05 -53.01 32.70
CA LEU A 74 58.86 -54.47 32.55
C LEU A 74 57.40 -54.92 32.38
N GLN A 75 56.44 -54.18 32.93
CA GLN A 75 55.01 -54.46 32.74
C GLN A 75 54.55 -54.46 31.27
N LYS A 76 55.25 -53.74 30.39
CA LYS A 76 54.95 -53.69 28.94
C LYS A 76 55.23 -55.00 28.20
N LEU A 77 55.89 -55.95 28.87
CA LEU A 77 56.13 -57.30 28.34
C LEU A 77 54.91 -58.22 28.45
N ALA A 78 53.88 -57.84 29.22
CA ALA A 78 52.66 -58.62 29.30
C ALA A 78 51.95 -58.67 27.95
N ALA A 79 51.42 -59.83 27.56
CA ALA A 79 50.80 -60.04 26.24
C ALA A 79 49.71 -58.99 25.92
N LEU A 80 48.83 -58.68 26.88
CA LEU A 80 47.80 -57.65 26.73
C LEU A 80 48.36 -56.25 26.50
N GLU A 81 49.52 -55.92 27.08
CA GLU A 81 50.16 -54.61 26.87
C GLU A 81 50.85 -54.55 25.49
N GLN A 82 51.40 -55.65 25.01
CA GLN A 82 51.94 -55.75 23.65
C GLN A 82 50.83 -55.61 22.60
N GLU A 83 49.68 -56.26 22.82
CA GLU A 83 48.50 -56.12 21.95
C GLU A 83 48.00 -54.68 21.91
N LYS A 84 47.94 -53.98 23.05
CA LYS A 84 47.59 -52.55 23.09
C LYS A 84 48.56 -51.69 22.30
N ILE A 85 49.87 -51.92 22.41
CA ILE A 85 50.90 -51.18 21.65
C ILE A 85 50.73 -51.43 20.15
N ARG A 86 50.46 -52.67 19.73
CA ARG A 86 50.19 -53.02 18.32
C ARG A 86 48.92 -52.36 17.80
N ALA A 87 47.84 -52.38 18.59
CA ALA A 87 46.57 -51.75 18.24
C ALA A 87 46.72 -50.23 18.12
N GLU A 88 47.39 -49.59 19.07
CA GLU A 88 47.67 -48.14 19.05
C GLU A 88 48.54 -47.74 17.85
N HIS A 89 49.55 -48.55 17.53
CA HIS A 89 50.37 -48.36 16.33
C HIS A 89 49.54 -48.45 15.05
N GLN A 90 48.67 -49.46 14.93
CA GLN A 90 47.81 -49.62 13.76
C GLN A 90 46.81 -48.45 13.61
N GLU A 91 46.15 -48.06 14.71
CA GLU A 91 45.20 -46.94 14.71
C GLU A 91 45.88 -45.62 14.29
N LEU A 92 47.11 -45.38 14.77
CA LEU A 92 47.86 -44.18 14.38
C LEU A 92 48.31 -44.21 12.93
N LEU A 93 48.68 -45.38 12.37
CA LEU A 93 48.97 -45.50 10.95
C LEU A 93 47.75 -45.18 10.07
N GLU A 94 46.57 -45.63 10.47
CA GLU A 94 45.31 -45.30 9.79
C GLU A 94 45.03 -43.79 9.84
N LYS A 95 45.23 -43.16 11.01
CA LYS A 95 45.10 -41.70 11.18
C LYS A 95 46.09 -40.92 10.33
N ILE A 96 47.36 -41.33 10.30
CA ILE A 96 48.40 -40.70 9.46
C ILE A 96 48.01 -40.77 7.98
N HIS A 97 47.50 -41.91 7.51
CA HIS A 97 47.01 -42.04 6.14
C HIS A 97 45.87 -41.06 5.86
N GLN A 98 44.88 -40.96 6.76
CA GLN A 98 43.77 -40.01 6.64
C GLN A 98 44.26 -38.55 6.61
N TYR A 99 45.18 -38.16 7.50
CA TYR A 99 45.73 -36.81 7.53
C TYR A 99 46.51 -36.47 6.25
N LYS A 100 47.32 -37.40 5.73
CA LYS A 100 48.01 -37.23 4.45
C LYS A 100 47.04 -37.09 3.28
N GLU A 101 45.97 -37.87 3.28
CA GLU A 101 44.89 -37.75 2.28
C GLU A 101 44.23 -36.37 2.33
N ILE A 102 43.89 -35.88 3.52
CA ILE A 102 43.26 -34.56 3.71
C ILE A 102 44.19 -33.45 3.21
N LEU A 103 45.49 -33.53 3.52
CA LEU A 103 46.47 -32.52 3.10
C LEU A 103 46.82 -32.59 1.61
N SER A 104 46.62 -33.74 0.95
CA SER A 104 46.93 -33.94 -0.47
C SER A 104 45.92 -33.30 -1.44
N SER A 105 44.69 -33.05 -0.98
CA SER A 105 43.61 -32.57 -1.83
C SER A 105 42.80 -31.46 -1.18
N GLU A 106 42.78 -30.31 -1.84
CA GLU A 106 41.94 -29.18 -1.43
C GLU A 106 40.45 -29.54 -1.36
N ALA A 107 39.97 -30.42 -2.26
CA ALA A 107 38.58 -30.86 -2.26
C ALA A 107 38.18 -31.55 -0.95
N LYS A 108 39.09 -32.34 -0.35
CA LYS A 108 38.83 -33.01 0.93
C LYS A 108 38.77 -32.04 2.10
N ILE A 109 39.60 -30.99 2.07
CA ILE A 109 39.52 -29.92 3.07
C ILE A 109 38.17 -29.20 2.98
N LEU A 110 37.63 -28.98 1.77
CA LEU A 110 36.32 -28.38 1.60
C LEU A 110 35.17 -29.28 2.08
N VAL A 111 35.27 -30.59 1.87
CA VAL A 111 34.31 -31.56 2.41
C VAL A 111 34.32 -31.52 3.94
N LEU A 112 35.50 -31.54 4.56
CA LEU A 112 35.63 -31.44 6.02
C LEU A 112 35.08 -30.11 6.56
N ILE A 113 35.33 -28.99 5.88
CA ILE A 113 34.75 -27.69 6.26
C ILE A 113 33.23 -27.74 6.22
N LYS A 114 32.66 -28.38 5.19
CA LYS A 114 31.22 -28.51 5.05
C LYS A 114 30.64 -29.33 6.21
N GLU A 115 31.24 -30.46 6.54
CA GLU A 115 30.83 -31.31 7.67
C GLU A 115 30.87 -30.54 9.00
N GLU A 116 31.96 -29.81 9.27
CA GLU A 116 32.09 -28.98 10.49
C GLU A 116 31.04 -27.85 10.53
N VAL A 117 30.69 -27.24 9.39
CA VAL A 117 29.67 -26.18 9.33
C VAL A 117 28.26 -26.74 9.53
N GLU A 118 27.99 -27.94 9.00
CA GLU A 118 26.71 -28.64 9.22
C GLU A 118 26.55 -29.03 10.69
N GLU A 119 27.61 -29.49 11.34
CA GLU A 119 27.62 -29.76 12.79
C GLU A 119 27.37 -28.48 13.61
N LEU A 120 28.03 -27.37 13.25
CA LEU A 120 27.79 -26.07 13.90
C LEU A 120 26.35 -25.59 13.71
N GLN A 121 25.77 -25.80 12.53
CA GLN A 121 24.37 -25.49 12.28
C GLN A 121 23.45 -26.31 13.18
N GLN A 122 23.69 -27.61 13.35
CA GLN A 122 22.86 -28.46 14.21
C GLN A 122 22.94 -28.06 15.69
N ASN A 123 24.13 -27.72 16.17
CA ASN A 123 24.37 -27.42 17.58
C ASN A 123 24.01 -25.97 17.97
N HIS A 124 24.00 -25.04 17.01
CA HIS A 124 23.86 -23.60 17.28
C HIS A 124 22.80 -22.89 16.41
N ALA A 125 21.91 -23.63 15.74
CA ALA A 125 20.81 -23.00 15.03
C ALA A 125 19.79 -22.36 15.99
N ASP A 126 19.36 -21.16 15.64
CA ASP A 126 18.20 -20.49 16.23
C ASP A 126 17.20 -20.09 15.14
N GLU A 127 15.94 -19.92 15.53
CA GLU A 127 14.93 -19.40 14.62
C GLU A 127 15.20 -17.93 14.32
N ARG A 128 14.90 -17.52 13.08
CA ARG A 128 15.04 -16.13 12.67
C ARG A 128 14.10 -15.26 13.49
N ARG A 129 14.68 -14.44 14.38
CA ARG A 129 13.93 -13.52 15.24
C ARG A 129 13.27 -12.38 14.48
N SER A 130 13.87 -11.95 13.37
CA SER A 130 13.35 -10.88 12.52
C SER A 130 12.62 -11.44 11.29
N ARG A 131 11.75 -10.66 10.67
CA ARG A 131 11.13 -10.97 9.37
C ARG A 131 11.55 -9.91 8.36
N ILE A 132 11.99 -10.32 7.18
CA ILE A 132 12.19 -9.36 6.07
C ILE A 132 10.82 -9.16 5.44
N ILE A 133 10.33 -7.92 5.51
CA ILE A 133 9.16 -7.48 4.77
C ILE A 133 9.72 -6.94 3.45
N PRO A 134 9.35 -7.51 2.29
CA PRO A 134 9.74 -6.96 1.00
C PRO A 134 8.89 -5.71 0.75
N THR A 135 9.34 -4.57 1.25
CA THR A 135 8.95 -3.27 0.71
C THR A 135 9.97 -2.92 -0.38
N GLU A 136 9.47 -2.70 -1.60
CA GLU A 136 10.13 -1.72 -2.47
C GLU A 136 9.92 -0.38 -1.77
N ASP A 137 10.97 0.32 -1.33
CA ASP A 137 11.13 1.77 -1.53
C ASP A 137 12.34 2.36 -0.77
N ASP A 138 13.18 3.04 -1.55
CA ASP A 138 14.17 4.06 -1.12
C ASP A 138 13.50 5.44 -0.90
N GLU A 139 12.18 5.50 -0.71
CA GLU A 139 11.45 6.74 -0.42
C GLU A 139 11.09 6.73 1.08
N VAL A 140 11.59 7.72 1.83
CA VAL A 140 10.92 8.11 3.09
C VAL A 140 9.44 8.27 2.72
N ASP A 141 8.53 7.56 3.38
CA ASP A 141 7.09 7.72 3.16
C ASP A 141 6.74 9.19 3.42
N ILE A 142 6.71 10.00 2.37
CA ILE A 142 6.35 11.43 2.43
C ILE A 142 4.98 11.56 3.10
N GLU A 143 4.15 10.52 3.00
CA GLU A 143 2.88 10.38 3.70
C GLU A 143 3.01 10.52 5.23
N GLU A 144 4.01 9.92 5.88
CA GLU A 144 4.21 10.08 7.33
C GLU A 144 4.61 11.51 7.74
N LEU A 145 5.10 12.31 6.80
CA LEU A 145 5.40 13.73 7.00
C LEU A 145 4.21 14.65 6.74
N ILE A 146 3.12 14.12 6.15
CA ILE A 146 1.93 14.90 5.80
C ILE A 146 0.92 14.79 6.93
N GLU A 147 0.37 15.93 7.37
CA GLU A 147 -0.65 15.94 8.41
C GLU A 147 -1.98 15.38 7.90
N GLU A 148 -2.52 14.41 8.63
CA GLU A 148 -3.85 13.88 8.36
C GLU A 148 -4.93 14.92 8.74
N SER A 149 -5.46 15.60 7.73
CA SER A 149 -6.56 16.55 7.88
C SER A 149 -7.70 16.29 6.89
N THR A 150 -8.91 16.66 7.29
CA THR A 150 -10.10 16.62 6.43
C THR A 150 -10.08 17.81 5.46
N VAL A 151 -10.19 17.51 4.16
CA VAL A 151 -10.14 18.49 3.08
C VAL A 151 -11.35 18.36 2.17
N VAL A 152 -11.64 19.44 1.45
CA VAL A 152 -12.61 19.49 0.36
C VAL A 152 -11.84 19.37 -0.95
N VAL A 153 -12.12 18.30 -1.71
CA VAL A 153 -11.61 18.14 -3.07
C VAL A 153 -12.70 18.59 -4.05
N THR A 154 -12.34 19.51 -4.93
CA THR A 154 -13.22 20.00 -6.00
C THR A 154 -12.71 19.55 -7.35
N VAL A 155 -13.61 19.11 -8.21
CA VAL A 155 -13.35 18.71 -9.60
C VAL A 155 -14.21 19.56 -10.52
N THR A 156 -13.58 20.26 -11.46
CA THR A 156 -14.31 21.08 -12.45
C THR A 156 -14.77 20.26 -13.65
N SER A 157 -15.70 20.80 -14.43
CA SER A 157 -16.19 20.19 -15.67
C SER A 157 -15.09 19.98 -16.72
N SER A 158 -14.05 20.82 -16.71
CA SER A 158 -12.86 20.68 -17.56
C SER A 158 -11.79 19.76 -16.98
N GLY A 159 -12.05 19.09 -15.85
CA GLY A 159 -11.14 18.12 -15.24
C GLY A 159 -10.03 18.73 -14.39
N TYR A 160 -10.15 19.98 -13.95
CA TYR A 160 -9.20 20.54 -12.98
C TYR A 160 -9.56 20.11 -11.56
N VAL A 161 -8.54 19.74 -10.80
CA VAL A 161 -8.65 19.33 -9.40
C VAL A 161 -7.82 20.20 -8.48
N LYS A 162 -8.38 20.48 -7.32
CA LYS A 162 -7.72 21.15 -6.20
C LYS A 162 -8.29 20.66 -4.87
N ARG A 163 -7.48 20.74 -3.83
CA ARG A 163 -7.91 20.52 -2.44
C ARG A 163 -7.89 21.83 -1.67
N LEU A 164 -8.82 21.96 -0.72
CA LEU A 164 -8.91 23.08 0.21
C LEU A 164 -9.12 22.54 1.62
N PRO A 165 -8.47 23.09 2.66
CA PRO A 165 -8.81 22.77 4.04
C PRO A 165 -10.29 23.04 4.31
N LEU A 166 -10.95 22.15 5.07
CA LEU A 166 -12.37 22.25 5.39
C LEU A 166 -12.75 23.60 6.00
N ASP A 167 -11.87 24.15 6.85
CA ASP A 167 -12.05 25.43 7.51
C ASP A 167 -12.08 26.62 6.54
N THR A 168 -11.45 26.51 5.38
CA THR A 168 -11.52 27.53 4.32
C THR A 168 -12.92 27.65 3.74
N TYR A 169 -13.76 26.61 3.88
CA TYR A 169 -15.17 26.62 3.49
C TYR A 169 -16.12 27.17 4.58
N LYS A 170 -15.68 27.33 5.83
CA LYS A 170 -16.49 28.00 6.88
C LYS A 170 -16.68 29.47 6.50
N THR A 171 -17.91 29.96 6.52
CA THR A 171 -18.21 31.39 6.33
C THR A 171 -18.76 32.03 7.60
N GLN A 172 -18.47 33.32 7.73
CA GLN A 172 -18.73 34.25 8.84
C GLN A 172 -20.19 34.30 9.31
N LYS A 173 -20.36 34.65 10.59
CA LYS A 173 -21.65 34.92 11.26
C LYS A 173 -22.49 35.97 10.49
N ARG A 174 -23.82 35.89 10.67
CA ARG A 174 -24.85 36.77 10.08
C ARG A 174 -24.41 38.24 10.02
N GLY A 175 -24.49 38.86 8.83
CA GLY A 175 -24.29 40.31 8.61
C GLY A 175 -23.22 40.72 7.59
N GLY A 176 -22.46 39.78 7.02
CA GLY A 176 -21.45 40.07 5.99
C GLY A 176 -22.06 40.35 4.60
N LYS A 177 -21.51 41.33 3.87
CA LYS A 177 -21.72 41.46 2.42
C LYS A 177 -21.19 40.17 1.78
N GLY A 178 -22.07 39.40 1.14
CA GLY A 178 -21.73 38.16 0.45
C GLY A 178 -20.46 38.35 -0.39
N VAL A 179 -19.50 37.44 -0.20
CA VAL A 179 -18.26 37.46 -0.96
C VAL A 179 -18.64 37.25 -2.41
N ILE A 180 -18.43 38.29 -3.21
CA ILE A 180 -18.76 38.25 -4.61
C ILE A 180 -17.85 37.20 -5.25
N ALA A 181 -18.42 36.07 -5.65
CA ALA A 181 -17.75 35.10 -6.51
C ALA A 181 -17.62 35.70 -7.93
N THR A 182 -16.80 36.74 -8.09
CA THR A 182 -16.49 37.29 -9.41
C THR A 182 -15.13 36.80 -9.83
N GLY A 183 -15.09 36.07 -10.94
CA GLY A 183 -13.84 35.67 -11.56
C GLY A 183 -13.91 34.49 -12.53
N MET A 184 -15.05 33.83 -12.73
CA MET A 184 -15.18 32.84 -13.81
C MET A 184 -15.65 33.57 -15.07
N LYS A 185 -14.69 34.21 -15.76
CA LYS A 185 -14.82 34.58 -17.18
C LYS A 185 -14.68 33.35 -18.11
N ASP A 186 -14.48 32.17 -17.54
CA ASP A 186 -14.34 30.89 -18.24
C ASP A 186 -15.49 29.96 -17.83
N GLU A 187 -16.02 29.21 -18.80
CA GLU A 187 -17.16 28.27 -18.69
C GLU A 187 -16.89 27.05 -17.77
N ASP A 188 -15.84 27.09 -16.96
CA ASP A 188 -15.39 25.97 -16.12
C ASP A 188 -15.98 26.11 -14.71
N PHE A 189 -16.84 25.17 -14.33
CA PHE A 189 -17.55 25.17 -13.05
C PHE A 189 -17.25 23.90 -12.26
N VAL A 190 -17.43 23.95 -10.93
CA VAL A 190 -17.26 22.78 -10.08
C VAL A 190 -18.39 21.78 -10.35
N GLU A 191 -18.04 20.63 -10.93
CA GLU A 191 -18.96 19.53 -11.23
C GLU A 191 -19.11 18.58 -10.04
N ARG A 192 -17.99 18.30 -9.34
CA ARG A 192 -17.97 17.32 -8.24
C ARG A 192 -17.24 17.87 -7.05
N LEU A 193 -17.72 17.48 -5.88
CA LEU A 193 -17.17 17.88 -4.60
C LEU A 193 -17.16 16.70 -3.65
N TYR A 194 -16.01 16.47 -3.02
CA TYR A 194 -15.80 15.39 -2.07
C TYR A 194 -15.23 15.97 -0.78
N ILE A 195 -15.72 15.47 0.35
CA ILE A 195 -15.11 15.70 1.66
C ILE A 195 -14.42 14.40 2.04
N THR A 196 -13.12 14.45 2.28
CA THR A 196 -12.26 13.26 2.41
C THR A 196 -11.01 13.64 3.21
N SER A 197 -10.28 12.66 3.74
CA SER A 197 -8.98 12.87 4.37
C SER A 197 -7.89 13.12 3.32
N THR A 198 -6.85 13.86 3.69
CA THR A 198 -5.61 13.99 2.91
C THR A 198 -4.94 12.66 2.59
N HIS A 199 -5.12 11.66 3.45
CA HIS A 199 -4.54 10.31 3.32
C HIS A 199 -5.41 9.36 2.49
N ASP A 200 -6.67 9.73 2.24
CA ASP A 200 -7.57 8.92 1.43
C ASP A 200 -7.10 8.84 -0.02
N TYR A 201 -7.57 7.80 -0.70
CA TYR A 201 -7.42 7.64 -2.14
C TYR A 201 -8.63 8.17 -2.88
N LEU A 202 -8.40 8.80 -4.03
CA LEU A 202 -9.39 8.94 -5.08
C LEU A 202 -9.19 7.84 -6.11
N LEU A 203 -10.15 6.92 -6.20
CA LEU A 203 -10.21 5.93 -7.26
C LEU A 203 -10.84 6.55 -8.51
N ILE A 204 -10.05 6.67 -9.57
CA ILE A 204 -10.41 7.37 -10.80
C ILE A 204 -10.61 6.33 -11.89
N PHE A 205 -11.86 6.17 -12.31
CA PHE A 205 -12.27 5.19 -13.31
C PHE A 205 -12.40 5.84 -14.68
N THR A 206 -11.93 5.15 -15.70
CA THR A 206 -12.01 5.61 -17.09
C THR A 206 -13.15 4.93 -17.86
N ASP A 207 -13.57 5.54 -18.95
CA ASP A 207 -14.53 4.98 -19.91
C ASP A 207 -14.10 3.63 -20.49
N LYS A 208 -12.80 3.35 -20.54
CA LYS A 208 -12.22 2.05 -20.92
C LYS A 208 -12.18 1.01 -19.79
N GLY A 209 -12.65 1.34 -18.59
CA GLY A 209 -12.67 0.43 -17.46
C GLY A 209 -11.32 0.22 -16.79
N GLN A 210 -10.38 1.16 -16.93
CA GLN A 210 -9.20 1.23 -16.06
C GLN A 210 -9.56 1.98 -14.77
N VAL A 211 -8.81 1.71 -13.71
CA VAL A 211 -8.82 2.50 -12.48
C VAL A 211 -7.40 2.92 -12.13
N TYR A 212 -7.29 4.16 -11.66
CA TYR A 212 -6.08 4.76 -11.14
C TYR A 212 -6.32 5.24 -9.71
N TRP A 213 -5.24 5.37 -8.94
CA TRP A 213 -5.27 5.87 -7.57
C TRP A 213 -4.56 7.22 -7.53
N LEU A 214 -5.18 8.18 -6.86
CA LEU A 214 -4.57 9.46 -6.56
C LEU A 214 -4.71 9.71 -5.07
N LYS A 215 -3.60 9.83 -4.35
CA LYS A 215 -3.64 10.25 -2.96
C LYS A 215 -4.11 11.69 -2.89
N VAL A 216 -5.02 12.00 -1.97
CA VAL A 216 -5.61 13.33 -1.87
C VAL A 216 -4.55 14.40 -1.61
N TYR A 217 -3.51 14.11 -0.81
CA TYR A 217 -2.42 15.05 -0.56
C TYR A 217 -1.62 15.44 -1.81
N GLN A 218 -1.57 14.59 -2.85
CA GLN A 218 -0.89 14.86 -4.12
C GLN A 218 -1.63 15.91 -4.97
N ILE A 219 -2.90 16.17 -4.65
CA ILE A 219 -3.69 17.21 -5.28
C ILE A 219 -3.18 18.57 -4.77
N PRO A 220 -2.94 19.55 -5.66
CA PRO A 220 -2.45 20.85 -5.24
C PRO A 220 -3.45 21.54 -4.31
N GLU A 221 -2.93 22.10 -3.22
CA GLU A 221 -3.67 23.01 -2.38
C GLU A 221 -3.83 24.36 -3.08
N GLY A 222 -5.03 24.92 -3.03
CA GLY A 222 -5.31 26.17 -3.71
C GLY A 222 -6.44 26.96 -3.08
N SER A 223 -6.50 28.26 -3.38
CA SER A 223 -7.60 29.11 -2.94
C SER A 223 -8.91 28.76 -3.65
N ARG A 224 -10.05 29.23 -3.12
CA ARG A 224 -11.36 29.08 -3.78
C ARG A 224 -11.37 29.61 -5.22
N GLN A 225 -10.54 30.60 -5.54
CA GLN A 225 -10.44 31.21 -6.87
C GLN A 225 -9.42 30.52 -7.80
N SER A 226 -8.49 29.73 -7.27
CA SER A 226 -7.49 29.03 -8.09
C SER A 226 -8.13 27.93 -8.94
N LYS A 227 -7.59 27.68 -10.14
CA LYS A 227 -8.09 26.58 -11.01
C LYS A 227 -7.62 25.20 -10.55
N GLY A 228 -6.46 25.10 -9.89
CA GLY A 228 -5.84 23.81 -9.56
C GLY A 228 -5.05 23.25 -10.74
N LYS A 229 -4.85 21.92 -10.77
CA LYS A 229 -4.13 21.21 -11.84
C LYS A 229 -5.06 20.24 -12.54
N HIS A 230 -4.87 20.06 -13.85
CA HIS A 230 -5.65 19.07 -14.60
C HIS A 230 -5.37 17.66 -14.09
N ILE A 231 -6.42 16.88 -13.79
CA ILE A 231 -6.32 15.58 -13.14
C ILE A 231 -5.51 14.56 -13.96
N ALA A 232 -5.59 14.61 -15.30
CA ALA A 232 -4.80 13.73 -16.16
C ALA A 232 -3.28 14.00 -16.05
N ASN A 233 -2.86 15.19 -15.59
CA ASN A 233 -1.43 15.49 -15.38
C ASN A 233 -0.91 14.99 -14.02
N LEU A 234 -1.78 14.40 -13.21
CA LEU A 234 -1.46 13.76 -11.94
C LEU A 234 -1.47 12.24 -12.05
N LEU A 235 -1.83 11.70 -13.21
CA LEU A 235 -2.00 10.27 -13.45
C LEU A 235 -1.20 9.84 -14.69
N GLU A 236 -0.68 8.62 -14.67
CA GLU A 236 -0.02 8.00 -15.84
C GLU A 236 -1.06 7.35 -16.77
N MET A 237 -2.05 8.14 -17.22
CA MET A 237 -3.14 7.67 -18.08
C MET A 237 -2.70 7.47 -19.53
N GLN A 238 -3.36 6.53 -20.22
CA GLN A 238 -3.23 6.40 -21.68
C GLN A 238 -3.90 7.59 -22.39
N THR A 239 -3.37 7.98 -23.56
CA THR A 239 -3.76 9.21 -24.27
C THR A 239 -5.21 9.23 -24.76
N ASP A 240 -5.88 8.07 -24.82
CA ASP A 240 -7.22 7.89 -25.36
C ASP A 240 -8.27 7.49 -24.32
N GLU A 241 -7.98 7.70 -23.04
CA GLU A 241 -8.89 7.44 -21.92
C GLU A 241 -9.57 8.72 -21.42
N ARG A 242 -10.86 8.60 -21.06
CA ARG A 242 -11.64 9.69 -20.45
C ARG A 242 -12.10 9.29 -19.06
N ILE A 243 -12.05 10.23 -18.13
CA ILE A 243 -12.49 9.98 -16.76
C ILE A 243 -14.02 9.89 -16.73
N ASN A 244 -14.51 8.77 -16.21
CA ASN A 244 -15.92 8.49 -16.05
C ASN A 244 -16.41 8.74 -14.61
N ALA A 245 -15.67 8.26 -13.62
CA ALA A 245 -16.07 8.37 -12.21
C ALA A 245 -14.86 8.57 -11.29
N ILE A 246 -15.09 9.27 -10.17
CA ILE A 246 -14.12 9.47 -9.10
C ILE A 246 -14.80 9.07 -7.80
N ILE A 247 -14.21 8.11 -7.08
CA ILE A 247 -14.74 7.56 -5.84
C ILE A 247 -13.70 7.77 -4.73
N PRO A 248 -13.96 8.61 -3.73
CA PRO A 248 -13.10 8.73 -2.55
C PRO A 248 -13.21 7.44 -1.71
N VAL A 249 -12.06 6.94 -1.25
CA VAL A 249 -11.91 5.72 -0.47
C VAL A 249 -10.80 5.92 0.55
N GLY A 250 -11.15 5.90 1.84
CA GLY A 250 -10.17 5.96 2.91
C GLY A 250 -9.58 4.59 3.26
N ASP A 251 -10.44 3.57 3.30
CA ASP A 251 -10.05 2.20 3.60
C ASP A 251 -10.65 1.22 2.57
N PHE A 252 -9.95 0.12 2.30
CA PHE A 252 -10.30 -0.90 1.31
C PHE A 252 -10.97 -2.15 1.91
N HIS A 253 -11.22 -2.20 3.22
CA HIS A 253 -11.70 -3.42 3.88
C HIS A 253 -13.18 -3.71 3.64
N GLU A 254 -14.04 -2.70 3.53
CA GLU A 254 -15.49 -2.89 3.46
C GLU A 254 -16.12 -2.29 2.20
N GLY A 255 -17.21 -2.92 1.75
CA GLY A 255 -18.01 -2.45 0.63
C GLY A 255 -17.58 -2.98 -0.74
N TYR A 256 -18.27 -2.48 -1.75
CA TYR A 256 -18.14 -2.93 -3.13
C TYR A 256 -18.10 -1.73 -4.07
N LEU A 257 -17.48 -1.94 -5.22
CA LEU A 257 -17.61 -1.06 -6.37
C LEU A 257 -18.55 -1.71 -7.38
N PHE A 258 -19.72 -1.09 -7.52
CA PHE A 258 -20.71 -1.45 -8.51
C PHE A 258 -20.48 -0.64 -9.77
N MET A 259 -20.32 -1.33 -10.90
CA MET A 259 -20.00 -0.78 -12.21
C MET A 259 -21.12 -1.10 -13.19
N ALA A 260 -21.41 -0.16 -14.11
CA ALA A 260 -22.33 -0.38 -15.22
C ALA A 260 -21.73 0.08 -16.53
N THR A 261 -21.97 -0.70 -17.58
CA THR A 261 -21.50 -0.43 -18.94
C THR A 261 -22.62 0.06 -19.84
N LYS A 262 -22.25 0.64 -20.97
CA LYS A 262 -23.14 1.18 -21.99
C LYS A 262 -24.10 0.12 -22.56
N GLN A 263 -23.62 -1.12 -22.72
CA GLN A 263 -24.42 -2.25 -23.22
C GLN A 263 -25.29 -2.91 -22.12
N GLY A 264 -25.38 -2.33 -20.93
CA GLY A 264 -26.23 -2.84 -19.84
C GLY A 264 -25.63 -4.02 -19.09
N THR A 265 -24.32 -4.25 -19.21
CA THR A 265 -23.58 -5.16 -18.33
C THR A 265 -23.30 -4.45 -17.01
N VAL A 266 -23.43 -5.16 -15.91
CA VAL A 266 -23.07 -4.68 -14.58
C VAL A 266 -22.10 -5.62 -13.90
N LYS A 267 -21.29 -5.06 -13.01
CA LYS A 267 -20.35 -5.83 -12.23
C LYS A 267 -20.25 -5.28 -10.82
N LYS A 268 -20.19 -6.19 -9.85
CA LYS A 268 -19.89 -5.88 -8.47
C LYS A 268 -18.53 -6.49 -8.13
N THR A 269 -17.60 -5.69 -7.64
CA THR A 269 -16.27 -6.14 -7.23
C THR A 269 -16.03 -5.65 -5.80
N GLU A 270 -15.47 -6.51 -4.95
CA GLU A 270 -15.11 -6.15 -3.57
C GLU A 270 -14.09 -5.02 -3.57
N LEU A 271 -14.22 -4.07 -2.64
CA LEU A 271 -13.31 -2.94 -2.59
C LEU A 271 -11.85 -3.37 -2.31
N GLN A 272 -11.67 -4.46 -1.56
CA GLN A 272 -10.36 -5.02 -1.21
C GLN A 272 -9.51 -5.39 -2.44
N GLU A 273 -10.14 -5.71 -3.57
CA GLU A 273 -9.44 -6.00 -4.84
C GLU A 273 -8.64 -4.80 -5.39
N PHE A 274 -8.92 -3.60 -4.88
CA PHE A 274 -8.28 -2.33 -5.24
C PHE A 274 -7.28 -1.83 -4.17
N SER A 275 -7.00 -2.64 -3.15
CA SER A 275 -6.10 -2.30 -2.02
C SER A 275 -4.62 -2.19 -2.37
N ASN A 276 -4.22 -2.60 -3.57
CA ASN A 276 -2.84 -2.57 -4.04
C ASN A 276 -2.71 -1.59 -5.23
N PRO A 277 -2.42 -0.29 -4.96
CA PRO A 277 -2.26 0.72 -6.00
C PRO A 277 -1.11 0.41 -6.95
N ARG A 278 -1.26 0.82 -8.21
CA ARG A 278 -0.20 0.77 -9.22
C ARG A 278 -0.20 2.07 -10.01
N ARG A 279 0.99 2.69 -10.20
CA ARG A 279 1.13 3.98 -10.91
C ARG A 279 0.50 3.95 -12.30
N GLY A 280 0.75 2.89 -13.08
CA GLY A 280 0.17 2.70 -14.42
C GLY A 280 -1.30 2.25 -14.47
N GLY A 281 -2.01 2.24 -13.33
CA GLY A 281 -3.39 1.79 -13.24
C GLY A 281 -3.59 0.27 -13.38
N ILE A 282 -4.83 -0.17 -13.18
CA ILE A 282 -5.24 -1.57 -13.38
C ILE A 282 -6.60 -1.64 -14.08
N ARG A 283 -6.84 -2.77 -14.75
CA ARG A 283 -8.16 -3.04 -15.34
C ARG A 283 -9.18 -3.33 -14.24
N ALA A 284 -10.17 -2.45 -14.10
CA ALA A 284 -11.29 -2.58 -13.17
C ALA A 284 -12.41 -3.44 -13.74
N ILE A 285 -12.61 -3.46 -15.06
CA ILE A 285 -13.59 -4.29 -15.78
C ILE A 285 -13.10 -4.66 -17.18
N ASN A 286 -13.40 -5.87 -17.64
CA ASN A 286 -13.12 -6.25 -19.02
C ASN A 286 -14.30 -5.87 -19.93
N LEU A 287 -14.07 -4.95 -20.85
CA LEU A 287 -15.07 -4.45 -21.79
C LEU A 287 -14.95 -5.13 -23.16
N ASN A 288 -16.08 -5.32 -23.84
CA ASN A 288 -16.11 -5.75 -25.23
C ASN A 288 -15.72 -4.60 -26.17
N SER A 289 -15.42 -4.91 -27.43
CA SER A 289 -14.88 -3.97 -28.43
C SER A 289 -15.73 -2.74 -28.77
N ASP A 290 -16.98 -2.67 -28.30
CA ASP A 290 -17.91 -1.55 -28.51
C ASP A 290 -18.65 -1.14 -27.22
N ASP A 291 -18.09 -1.49 -26.07
CA ASP A 291 -18.66 -1.18 -24.75
C ASP A 291 -17.80 -0.15 -24.02
N SER A 292 -18.43 0.64 -23.15
CA SER A 292 -17.76 1.66 -22.34
C SER A 292 -18.34 1.67 -20.93
N LEU A 293 -17.51 1.96 -19.94
CA LEU A 293 -17.97 2.18 -18.58
C LEU A 293 -18.80 3.48 -18.52
N VAL A 294 -20.01 3.38 -17.98
CA VAL A 294 -20.96 4.51 -17.88
C VAL A 294 -21.03 5.06 -16.47
N GLY A 295 -20.87 4.22 -15.45
CA GLY A 295 -20.85 4.68 -14.08
C GLY A 295 -20.22 3.69 -13.12
N VAL A 296 -19.72 4.23 -12.01
CA VAL A 296 -19.24 3.50 -10.85
C VAL A 296 -19.86 4.09 -9.59
N LYS A 297 -20.26 3.24 -8.66
CA LYS A 297 -20.74 3.62 -7.33
C LYS A 297 -20.10 2.72 -6.28
N TYR A 298 -19.69 3.34 -5.18
CA TYR A 298 -19.45 2.61 -3.95
C TYR A 298 -20.78 2.14 -3.37
N THR A 299 -20.86 0.89 -2.93
CA THR A 299 -22.06 0.26 -2.39
C THR A 299 -21.75 -0.64 -1.20
N THR A 300 -22.75 -0.86 -0.34
CA THR A 300 -22.60 -1.57 0.94
C THR A 300 -22.90 -3.08 0.86
N GLY A 301 -23.47 -3.55 -0.26
CA GLY A 301 -23.93 -4.93 -0.46
C GLY A 301 -25.46 -5.08 -0.46
N ASN A 302 -26.17 -4.10 0.12
CA ASN A 302 -27.63 -4.08 0.24
C ASN A 302 -28.30 -2.92 -0.53
N ASP A 303 -27.53 -2.16 -1.30
CA ASP A 303 -28.04 -1.00 -2.02
C ASP A 303 -28.88 -1.43 -3.23
N GLU A 304 -29.74 -0.51 -3.66
CA GLU A 304 -30.54 -0.69 -4.87
C GLU A 304 -29.97 0.15 -6.00
N ILE A 305 -29.84 -0.46 -7.18
CA ILE A 305 -29.24 0.18 -8.34
C ILE A 305 -30.33 0.51 -9.35
N ILE A 306 -30.27 1.73 -9.88
CA ILE A 306 -31.12 2.21 -10.97
C ILE A 306 -30.25 2.42 -12.20
N LEU A 307 -30.56 1.70 -13.27
CA LEU A 307 -29.99 1.93 -14.59
C LEU A 307 -31.02 2.63 -15.45
N ALA A 308 -30.64 3.72 -16.11
CA ALA A 308 -31.49 4.45 -17.04
C ALA A 308 -30.97 4.34 -18.48
N THR A 309 -31.89 4.28 -19.43
CA THR A 309 -31.56 4.12 -20.85
C THR A 309 -31.83 5.37 -21.66
N ARG A 310 -31.21 5.41 -22.84
CA ARG A 310 -31.38 6.47 -23.85
C ARG A 310 -32.82 6.56 -24.33
N GLU A 311 -33.52 5.44 -24.48
CA GLU A 311 -34.93 5.38 -24.89
C GLU A 311 -35.94 5.65 -23.75
N GLY A 312 -35.46 6.09 -22.58
CA GLY A 312 -36.34 6.54 -21.50
C GLY A 312 -36.94 5.41 -20.67
N LEU A 313 -36.27 4.26 -20.60
CA LEU A 313 -36.55 3.21 -19.63
C LEU A 313 -35.63 3.37 -18.40
N ALA A 314 -36.06 2.83 -17.26
CA ALA A 314 -35.20 2.65 -16.10
C ALA A 314 -35.53 1.36 -15.36
N ASN A 315 -34.50 0.67 -14.86
CA ASN A 315 -34.64 -0.56 -14.10
C ASN A 315 -34.02 -0.39 -12.72
N ARG A 316 -34.83 -0.54 -11.66
CA ARG A 316 -34.41 -0.52 -10.26
C ARG A 316 -34.36 -1.96 -9.75
N PHE A 317 -33.21 -2.43 -9.25
CA PHE A 317 -33.05 -3.79 -8.72
C PHE A 317 -32.05 -3.82 -7.55
N GLN A 318 -32.14 -4.84 -6.71
CA GLN A 318 -31.21 -5.01 -5.58
C GLN A 318 -29.83 -5.45 -6.06
N GLU A 319 -28.76 -4.86 -5.53
CA GLU A 319 -27.40 -5.23 -5.89
C GLU A 319 -27.00 -6.64 -5.42
N SER A 320 -27.70 -7.18 -4.41
CA SER A 320 -27.54 -8.55 -3.91
C SER A 320 -27.76 -9.60 -5.00
N THR A 321 -28.54 -9.27 -6.04
CA THR A 321 -28.78 -10.13 -7.21
C THR A 321 -27.57 -10.27 -8.15
N VAL A 322 -26.51 -9.49 -7.92
CA VAL A 322 -25.22 -9.58 -8.59
C VAL A 322 -24.19 -10.13 -7.61
N ARG A 323 -23.63 -11.29 -7.90
CA ARG A 323 -22.54 -11.85 -7.09
C ARG A 323 -21.26 -11.00 -7.23
N PRO A 324 -20.44 -10.88 -6.16
CA PRO A 324 -19.10 -10.33 -6.28
C PRO A 324 -18.26 -11.11 -7.29
N MET A 325 -17.45 -10.39 -8.06
CA MET A 325 -16.56 -10.94 -9.09
C MET A 325 -15.23 -10.20 -9.06
N GLY A 326 -14.15 -10.90 -9.41
CA GLY A 326 -12.82 -10.30 -9.54
C GLY A 326 -12.73 -9.21 -10.62
N ARG A 327 -11.66 -8.42 -10.56
CA ARG A 327 -11.42 -7.25 -11.42
C ARG A 327 -11.40 -7.57 -12.92
N THR A 328 -10.88 -8.72 -13.33
CA THR A 328 -10.76 -9.10 -14.75
C THR A 328 -12.05 -9.66 -15.35
N ALA A 329 -13.09 -9.88 -14.55
CA ALA A 329 -14.37 -10.37 -15.05
C ALA A 329 -15.10 -9.31 -15.88
N ALA A 330 -15.88 -9.78 -16.87
CA ALA A 330 -16.71 -8.94 -17.74
C ALA A 330 -18.01 -8.45 -17.04
N GLY A 331 -18.52 -9.22 -16.08
CA GLY A 331 -19.77 -8.91 -15.37
C GLY A 331 -20.96 -9.76 -15.84
N VAL A 332 -22.17 -9.33 -15.45
CA VAL A 332 -23.44 -10.00 -15.76
C VAL A 332 -24.44 -8.97 -16.31
N ARG A 333 -25.47 -9.43 -17.03
CA ARG A 333 -26.49 -8.51 -17.57
C ARG A 333 -27.26 -7.80 -16.45
N GLY A 334 -27.20 -6.47 -16.38
CA GLY A 334 -27.99 -5.66 -15.44
C GLY A 334 -29.33 -5.22 -16.02
N LEU A 335 -29.36 -4.98 -17.33
CA LEU A 335 -30.52 -4.48 -18.05
C LEU A 335 -30.62 -5.18 -19.42
N ARG A 336 -31.84 -5.49 -19.86
CA ARG A 336 -32.09 -5.90 -21.25
C ARG A 336 -32.42 -4.67 -22.09
N LEU A 337 -31.52 -4.32 -22.99
CA LEU A 337 -31.70 -3.26 -23.98
C LEU A 337 -32.41 -3.79 -25.23
N ASP A 338 -33.21 -2.92 -25.85
CA ASP A 338 -33.71 -3.12 -27.20
C ASP A 338 -32.68 -2.66 -28.24
N SER A 339 -32.89 -2.99 -29.51
CA SER A 339 -31.91 -2.71 -30.56
C SER A 339 -31.68 -1.21 -30.72
N GLY A 340 -30.45 -0.76 -30.48
CA GLY A 340 -30.07 0.66 -30.55
C GLY A 340 -30.29 1.43 -29.26
N ASP A 341 -30.80 0.82 -28.19
CA ASP A 341 -30.83 1.45 -26.87
C ASP A 341 -29.48 1.27 -26.16
N GLU A 342 -29.18 2.17 -25.23
CA GLU A 342 -27.93 2.18 -24.45
C GLU A 342 -28.18 2.71 -23.04
N VAL A 343 -27.39 2.25 -22.08
CA VAL A 343 -27.42 2.79 -20.72
C VAL A 343 -26.71 4.14 -20.71
N ILE A 344 -27.39 5.17 -20.19
CA ILE A 344 -26.87 6.54 -20.14
C ILE A 344 -26.53 6.99 -18.71
N GLY A 345 -26.92 6.23 -17.69
CA GLY A 345 -26.58 6.55 -16.31
C GLY A 345 -26.91 5.44 -15.31
N MET A 346 -26.17 5.46 -14.20
CA MET A 346 -26.34 4.57 -13.06
C MET A 346 -26.44 5.39 -11.76
N LEU A 347 -27.45 5.07 -10.95
CA LEU A 347 -27.72 5.71 -9.67
C LEU A 347 -27.85 4.64 -8.57
N ALA A 348 -27.34 4.93 -7.38
CA ALA A 348 -27.69 4.18 -6.17
C ALA A 348 -28.96 4.80 -5.58
N ALA A 349 -30.05 4.05 -5.51
CA ALA A 349 -31.35 4.57 -5.09
C ALA A 349 -31.31 5.01 -3.63
N GLU A 350 -31.75 6.24 -3.38
CA GLU A 350 -31.88 6.79 -2.03
C GLU A 350 -33.32 7.26 -1.83
N GLU A 351 -33.96 6.80 -0.76
CA GLU A 351 -35.32 7.21 -0.43
C GLU A 351 -35.38 8.70 -0.05
N GLY A 352 -36.47 9.36 -0.42
CA GLY A 352 -36.63 10.80 -0.21
C GLY A 352 -36.00 11.69 -1.29
N LEU A 353 -35.15 11.14 -2.17
CA LEU A 353 -34.61 11.86 -3.32
C LEU A 353 -35.47 11.72 -4.59
N ASN A 354 -35.21 12.61 -5.55
CA ASN A 354 -35.79 12.59 -6.87
C ASN A 354 -34.74 12.24 -7.93
N ILE A 355 -35.18 11.52 -8.98
CA ILE A 355 -34.41 11.34 -10.21
C ILE A 355 -34.74 12.49 -11.15
N LEU A 356 -33.74 13.32 -11.43
CA LEU A 356 -33.78 14.34 -12.47
C LEU A 356 -33.36 13.71 -13.80
N THR A 357 -34.28 13.68 -14.75
CA THR A 357 -34.05 13.17 -16.12
C THR A 357 -34.09 14.33 -17.09
N ILE A 358 -33.07 14.47 -17.93
CA ILE A 358 -32.96 15.49 -18.99
C ILE A 358 -32.82 14.82 -20.35
N THR A 359 -33.53 15.35 -21.34
CA THR A 359 -33.53 14.86 -22.73
C THR A 359 -32.66 15.73 -23.63
N THR A 360 -32.33 15.23 -24.81
CA THR A 360 -31.52 15.89 -25.83
C THR A 360 -32.12 17.20 -26.35
N LYS A 361 -33.45 17.35 -26.39
CA LYS A 361 -34.12 18.58 -26.87
C LYS A 361 -34.54 19.56 -25.77
N GLY A 362 -33.88 19.56 -24.61
CA GLY A 362 -34.12 20.57 -23.59
C GLY A 362 -35.33 20.35 -22.70
N TYR A 363 -35.88 19.14 -22.64
CA TYR A 363 -36.94 18.78 -21.70
C TYR A 363 -36.37 18.03 -20.51
N GLY A 364 -37.06 18.09 -19.38
CA GLY A 364 -36.75 17.25 -18.25
C GLY A 364 -37.76 17.34 -17.13
N LYS A 365 -37.51 16.55 -16.10
CA LYS A 365 -38.40 16.42 -14.94
C LYS A 365 -37.68 15.80 -13.76
N ARG A 366 -38.18 16.09 -12.56
CA ARG A 366 -37.85 15.37 -11.35
C ARG A 366 -38.94 14.35 -11.05
N THR A 367 -38.57 13.15 -10.69
CA THR A 367 -39.53 12.10 -10.30
C THR A 367 -39.04 11.41 -9.03
N PRO A 368 -39.88 11.26 -7.99
CA PRO A 368 -39.48 10.60 -6.75
C PRO A 368 -38.94 9.19 -7.01
N VAL A 369 -37.88 8.81 -6.32
CA VAL A 369 -37.30 7.46 -6.41
C VAL A 369 -38.35 6.39 -6.05
N SER A 370 -39.26 6.70 -5.13
CA SER A 370 -40.37 5.81 -4.72
C SER A 370 -41.34 5.44 -5.85
N GLU A 371 -41.44 6.23 -6.93
CA GLU A 371 -42.28 5.85 -8.07
C GLU A 371 -41.67 4.70 -8.89
N TYR A 372 -40.35 4.49 -8.80
CA TYR A 372 -39.65 3.41 -9.49
C TYR A 372 -39.79 2.14 -8.66
N ARG A 373 -40.73 1.28 -9.06
CA ARG A 373 -40.92 -0.03 -8.44
C ARG A 373 -39.66 -0.90 -8.61
N LEU A 374 -39.40 -1.74 -7.61
CA LEU A 374 -38.38 -2.78 -7.71
C LEU A 374 -38.73 -3.76 -8.84
N CYS A 375 -37.75 -4.06 -9.67
CA CYS A 375 -37.83 -4.93 -10.84
C CYS A 375 -36.74 -6.00 -10.77
N ASN A 376 -36.86 -7.04 -11.59
CA ASN A 376 -35.84 -8.07 -11.69
C ASN A 376 -34.61 -7.54 -12.45
N ARG A 377 -33.41 -7.91 -11.98
CA ARG A 377 -32.16 -7.69 -12.71
C ARG A 377 -32.24 -8.32 -14.10
N GLY A 378 -31.78 -7.59 -15.12
CA GLY A 378 -31.82 -8.03 -16.52
C GLY A 378 -33.19 -7.90 -17.19
N GLY A 379 -34.18 -7.30 -16.50
CA GLY A 379 -35.44 -6.89 -17.12
C GLY A 379 -35.29 -5.65 -18.01
N LYS A 380 -36.36 -5.29 -18.72
CA LYS A 380 -36.46 -4.03 -19.49
C LYS A 380 -36.67 -2.80 -18.60
N GLY A 381 -37.10 -3.01 -17.35
CA GLY A 381 -37.47 -1.93 -16.44
C GLY A 381 -38.85 -1.35 -16.71
N VAL A 382 -39.03 -0.09 -16.32
CA VAL A 382 -40.26 0.69 -16.45
C VAL A 382 -39.96 2.01 -17.16
N THR A 383 -40.98 2.66 -17.72
CA THR A 383 -40.81 4.00 -18.29
C THR A 383 -40.26 4.97 -17.24
N ASN A 384 -39.14 5.60 -17.54
CA ASN A 384 -38.56 6.73 -16.82
C ASN A 384 -39.15 8.04 -17.35
N ILE A 385 -39.18 8.22 -18.68
CA ILE A 385 -39.73 9.39 -19.35
C ILE A 385 -40.31 8.97 -20.71
N LYS A 386 -41.43 9.58 -21.11
CA LYS A 386 -42.05 9.28 -22.41
C LYS A 386 -41.29 10.02 -23.52
N ILE A 387 -40.52 9.27 -24.31
CA ILE A 387 -39.80 9.81 -25.47
C ILE A 387 -40.79 10.11 -26.61
N THR A 388 -40.57 11.25 -27.25
CA THR A 388 -41.30 11.77 -28.41
C THR A 388 -40.34 12.58 -29.28
N ASP A 389 -40.69 12.83 -30.54
CA ASP A 389 -39.87 13.67 -31.42
C ASP A 389 -39.67 15.08 -30.88
N LYS A 390 -40.55 15.54 -29.98
CA LYS A 390 -40.48 16.87 -29.36
C LYS A 390 -39.40 16.98 -28.29
N ASN A 391 -39.23 15.96 -27.45
CA ASN A 391 -38.25 15.98 -26.35
C ASN A 391 -36.95 15.25 -26.69
N GLY A 392 -36.96 14.32 -27.63
CA GLY A 392 -35.80 13.51 -27.99
C GLY A 392 -35.37 12.54 -26.90
N PHE A 393 -34.26 11.83 -27.13
CA PHE A 393 -33.72 10.80 -26.24
C PHE A 393 -33.26 11.34 -24.88
N VAL A 394 -33.13 10.47 -23.89
CA VAL A 394 -32.53 10.83 -22.60
C VAL A 394 -31.05 11.11 -22.77
N LYS A 395 -30.59 12.21 -22.18
CA LYS A 395 -29.20 12.67 -22.22
C LYS A 395 -28.48 12.48 -20.89
N SER A 396 -29.17 12.70 -19.77
CA SER A 396 -28.57 12.56 -18.44
C SER A 396 -29.62 12.21 -17.38
N VAL A 397 -29.20 11.47 -16.36
CA VAL A 397 -29.96 11.20 -15.14
C VAL A 397 -29.12 11.47 -13.91
N MET A 398 -29.70 12.10 -12.91
CA MET A 398 -29.02 12.46 -11.66
C MET A 398 -29.97 12.33 -10.47
N LEU A 399 -29.42 12.12 -9.27
CA LEU A 399 -30.16 12.26 -8.02
C LEU A 399 -30.07 13.70 -7.49
N THR A 400 -31.20 14.21 -7.03
CA THR A 400 -31.35 15.56 -6.50
C THR A 400 -32.38 15.59 -5.37
N ASP A 401 -32.11 16.36 -4.32
CA ASP A 401 -33.10 16.74 -3.31
C ASP A 401 -33.87 18.01 -3.73
N GLY A 402 -33.42 18.67 -4.80
CA GLY A 402 -34.00 19.86 -5.39
C GLY A 402 -33.34 21.16 -4.98
N ARG A 403 -32.38 21.14 -4.06
CA ARG A 403 -31.70 22.35 -3.58
C ARG A 403 -30.51 22.72 -4.45
N GLU A 404 -29.93 21.73 -5.13
CA GLU A 404 -28.78 21.92 -5.99
C GLU A 404 -29.15 22.70 -7.26
N GLU A 405 -28.13 23.24 -7.94
CA GLU A 405 -28.29 23.84 -9.25
C GLU A 405 -27.84 22.87 -10.35
N ILE A 406 -28.27 23.12 -11.58
CA ILE A 406 -27.87 22.34 -12.74
C ILE A 406 -27.42 23.27 -13.86
N MET A 407 -26.27 22.93 -14.44
CA MET A 407 -25.80 23.51 -15.70
C MET A 407 -26.21 22.60 -16.83
N ILE A 408 -26.77 23.18 -17.88
CA ILE A 408 -27.09 22.49 -19.13
C ILE A 408 -26.43 23.26 -20.27
N VAL A 409 -25.67 22.56 -21.10
CA VAL A 409 -24.93 23.15 -22.22
C VAL A 409 -25.38 22.48 -23.51
N SER A 410 -25.70 23.27 -24.52
CA SER A 410 -26.03 22.79 -25.86
C SER A 410 -24.79 22.51 -26.71
N LYS A 411 -24.95 21.78 -27.82
CA LYS A 411 -23.86 21.49 -28.76
C LYS A 411 -23.31 22.74 -29.43
N GLN A 412 -24.13 23.79 -29.54
CA GLN A 412 -23.73 25.10 -30.05
C GLN A 412 -23.10 26.01 -28.99
N GLY A 413 -22.91 25.53 -27.74
CA GLY A 413 -22.24 26.27 -26.68
C GLY A 413 -23.14 27.17 -25.84
N VAL A 414 -24.47 27.10 -26.00
CA VAL A 414 -25.39 27.87 -25.15
C VAL A 414 -25.53 27.15 -23.80
N GLY A 415 -25.11 27.82 -22.73
CA GLY A 415 -25.23 27.33 -21.35
C GLY A 415 -26.38 27.99 -20.59
N ILE A 416 -27.15 27.21 -19.83
CA ILE A 416 -28.11 27.71 -18.84
C ILE A 416 -27.84 27.10 -17.48
N ARG A 417 -28.00 27.92 -16.43
CA ARG A 417 -27.90 27.51 -15.03
C ARG A 417 -29.23 27.78 -14.35
N ILE A 418 -29.82 26.75 -13.75
CA ILE A 418 -31.12 26.86 -13.04
C ILE A 418 -31.10 26.04 -11.75
N LYS A 419 -31.99 26.37 -10.81
CA LYS A 419 -32.18 25.55 -9.61
C LYS A 419 -32.97 24.30 -9.95
N CYS A 420 -32.56 23.17 -9.38
CA CYS A 420 -33.30 21.92 -9.52
C CYS A 420 -34.74 22.08 -8.98
N SER A 421 -34.96 22.92 -7.96
CA SER A 421 -36.26 23.25 -7.38
C SER A 421 -37.27 23.77 -8.41
N ASP A 422 -36.78 24.47 -9.45
CA ASP A 422 -37.62 25.12 -10.45
C ASP A 422 -38.11 24.12 -11.51
N ILE A 423 -37.48 22.95 -11.60
CA ILE A 423 -37.89 21.85 -12.47
C ILE A 423 -39.04 21.10 -11.79
N SER A 424 -40.16 20.93 -12.49
CA SER A 424 -41.35 20.31 -11.91
C SER A 424 -41.11 18.87 -11.47
N VAL A 425 -41.67 18.53 -10.30
CA VAL A 425 -41.79 17.15 -9.82
C VAL A 425 -43.04 16.54 -10.44
N ILE A 426 -42.87 15.56 -11.31
CA ILE A 426 -43.95 14.91 -12.04
C ILE A 426 -43.67 13.42 -12.19
N GLY A 427 -44.75 12.66 -12.42
CA GLY A 427 -44.67 11.21 -12.49
C GLY A 427 -43.83 10.67 -13.64
N ARG A 428 -43.46 9.38 -13.55
CA ARG A 428 -42.57 8.71 -14.50
C ARG A 428 -43.03 8.77 -15.97
N ALA A 429 -44.26 8.33 -16.26
CA ALA A 429 -44.75 8.16 -17.64
C ALA A 429 -45.23 9.48 -18.30
N THR A 430 -44.47 10.56 -18.12
CA THR A 430 -44.74 11.91 -18.66
C THR A 430 -43.61 12.37 -19.58
N GLN A 431 -43.83 13.43 -20.37
CA GLN A 431 -42.83 13.96 -21.32
C GLN A 431 -41.77 14.87 -20.70
N GLY A 432 -42.00 15.38 -19.48
CA GLY A 432 -41.20 16.46 -18.92
C GLY A 432 -41.71 17.86 -19.27
N VAL A 433 -41.16 18.84 -18.57
CA VAL A 433 -41.33 20.27 -18.87
C VAL A 433 -40.13 20.78 -19.66
N ARG A 434 -40.32 21.89 -20.39
CA ARG A 434 -39.21 22.51 -21.12
C ARG A 434 -38.30 23.22 -20.11
N ILE A 435 -37.04 22.82 -20.10
CA ILE A 435 -35.99 23.41 -19.27
C ILE A 435 -35.19 24.43 -20.09
N MET A 436 -34.80 24.05 -21.31
CA MET A 436 -34.03 24.88 -22.22
C MET A 436 -34.76 25.00 -23.55
N ARG A 437 -34.82 26.22 -24.10
CA ARG A 437 -35.24 26.42 -25.48
C ARG A 437 -33.99 26.35 -26.37
N LEU A 438 -33.98 25.38 -27.27
CA LEU A 438 -32.91 25.18 -28.24
C LEU A 438 -33.30 25.77 -29.59
N GLU A 439 -32.30 26.18 -30.37
CA GLU A 439 -32.47 26.53 -31.77
C GLU A 439 -32.71 25.28 -32.63
N GLU A 440 -33.16 25.48 -33.87
CA GLU A 440 -33.45 24.37 -34.77
C GLU A 440 -32.17 23.61 -35.13
N GLY A 441 -32.16 22.30 -34.86
CA GLY A 441 -30.98 21.43 -35.07
C GLY A 441 -29.98 21.39 -33.91
N ASP A 442 -30.19 22.17 -32.84
CA ASP A 442 -29.36 22.13 -31.63
C ASP A 442 -29.85 21.06 -30.63
N GLU A 443 -28.94 20.52 -29.83
CA GLU A 443 -29.19 19.48 -28.83
C GLU A 443 -28.34 19.72 -27.57
N ILE A 444 -28.78 19.19 -26.44
CA ILE A 444 -28.00 19.20 -25.21
C ILE A 444 -26.74 18.34 -25.38
N ALA A 445 -25.58 18.97 -25.19
CA ALA A 445 -24.27 18.32 -25.18
C ALA A 445 -23.94 17.71 -23.82
N ALA A 446 -24.23 18.44 -22.73
CA ALA A 446 -23.94 18.01 -21.37
C ALA A 446 -24.95 18.60 -20.38
N ALA A 447 -25.17 17.88 -19.29
CA ALA A 447 -25.90 18.37 -18.13
C ALA A 447 -25.15 17.89 -16.89
N ALA A 448 -24.89 18.80 -15.96
CA ALA A 448 -24.10 18.54 -14.77
C ALA A 448 -24.68 19.27 -13.55
N LYS A 449 -24.72 18.55 -12.42
CA LYS A 449 -25.14 19.14 -11.15
C LYS A 449 -24.04 20.09 -10.65
N ILE A 450 -24.44 21.27 -10.22
CA ILE A 450 -23.56 22.26 -9.60
C ILE A 450 -23.89 22.28 -8.11
N PHE A 451 -22.85 22.13 -7.30
CA PHE A 451 -22.93 22.38 -5.87
C PHE A 451 -22.72 23.88 -5.63
N VAL A 452 -23.71 24.52 -5.01
CA VAL A 452 -23.63 25.96 -4.67
C VAL A 452 -22.82 26.13 -3.37
N ASP A 453 -22.08 27.22 -3.22
CA ASP A 453 -21.20 27.45 -2.06
C ASP A 453 -21.93 27.35 -0.70
N GLU A 454 -23.20 27.72 -0.60
CA GLU A 454 -24.01 27.54 0.62
C GLU A 454 -24.30 26.06 0.94
N GLU A 455 -24.32 25.20 -0.07
CA GLU A 455 -24.50 23.75 0.10
C GLU A 455 -23.21 23.08 0.51
N THR A 456 -22.06 23.54 0.04
CA THR A 456 -20.76 23.09 0.60
C THR A 456 -20.75 23.26 2.11
N GLU A 457 -21.15 24.41 2.63
CA GLU A 457 -21.24 24.64 4.08
C GLU A 457 -22.17 23.63 4.80
N LYS A 458 -23.24 23.19 4.14
CA LYS A 458 -24.17 22.18 4.68
C LYS A 458 -23.63 20.76 4.62
N VAL A 459 -22.95 20.38 3.53
CA VAL A 459 -22.27 19.07 3.41
C VAL A 459 -21.15 18.99 4.45
N VAL A 460 -20.38 20.08 4.59
CA VAL A 460 -19.33 20.25 5.61
C VAL A 460 -19.92 20.13 7.02
N SER A 461 -21.03 20.80 7.32
CA SER A 461 -21.67 20.71 8.65
C SER A 461 -22.42 19.39 8.92
N LYS A 462 -22.86 18.65 7.88
CA LYS A 462 -23.43 17.30 8.05
C LYS A 462 -22.35 16.28 8.39
N HIS A 463 -21.18 16.35 7.74
CA HIS A 463 -20.03 15.49 8.04
C HIS A 463 -19.46 15.71 9.44
N GLN A 464 -19.46 16.95 9.94
CA GLN A 464 -19.05 17.25 11.33
C GLN A 464 -19.99 16.66 12.39
N LYS A 465 -21.23 16.32 12.05
CA LYS A 465 -22.19 15.68 12.98
C LYS A 465 -22.11 14.15 12.99
N SER A 466 -21.35 13.54 12.08
CA SER A 466 -21.26 12.08 11.91
C SER A 466 -19.92 11.48 12.30
N SER A 467 -18.95 12.27 12.77
CA SER A 467 -17.72 11.75 13.37
C SER A 467 -18.03 11.17 14.76
N PRO A 468 -17.60 9.93 15.08
CA PRO A 468 -17.67 9.42 16.45
C PRO A 468 -16.75 10.25 17.34
N ASP A 469 -17.31 10.79 18.41
CA ASP A 469 -16.58 11.42 19.51
C ASP A 469 -15.71 10.35 20.19
N ASN A 470 -14.42 10.30 19.86
CA ASN A 470 -13.46 9.40 20.47
C ASN A 470 -12.70 10.14 21.58
N GLY A 471 -13.05 9.84 22.83
CA GLY A 471 -12.29 10.10 24.05
C GLY A 471 -12.56 11.47 24.68
N GLU A 472 -12.89 11.63 25.96
CA GLU A 472 -12.65 10.78 27.12
C GLU A 472 -13.70 11.03 28.21
N THR A 473 -14.28 9.95 28.72
CA THR A 473 -14.94 9.92 30.03
C THR A 473 -13.86 9.87 31.11
N LEU A 474 -13.36 11.03 31.54
CA LEU A 474 -12.67 11.13 32.83
C LEU A 474 -13.72 11.32 33.92
N SER A 475 -14.10 10.20 34.52
CA SER A 475 -14.86 10.16 35.77
C SER A 475 -14.00 10.72 36.90
N SER A 476 -14.32 11.92 37.39
CA SER A 476 -13.96 12.33 38.74
C SER A 476 -15.02 13.27 39.31
N GLU A 477 -16.06 12.69 39.92
CA GLU A 477 -16.77 13.33 41.02
C GLU A 477 -16.79 12.38 42.21
N SER A 478 -15.97 12.68 43.20
CA SER A 478 -16.26 12.38 44.59
C SER A 478 -15.88 13.59 45.44
N THR A 479 -16.90 14.43 45.64
CA THR A 479 -17.00 15.48 46.65
C THR A 479 -16.49 15.06 48.02
N LEU A 480 -15.59 15.86 48.60
CA LEU A 480 -15.48 16.03 50.05
C LEU A 480 -15.47 17.52 50.38
N LYS A 481 -16.41 17.89 51.27
CA LYS A 481 -16.56 19.20 51.92
C LYS A 481 -15.40 19.47 52.89
N LEU A 482 -15.11 20.74 53.15
CA LEU A 482 -14.69 21.41 54.42
C LEU A 482 -14.05 22.76 54.02
N GLU A 483 -14.72 23.89 54.25
CA GLU A 483 -14.63 24.79 55.42
C GLU A 483 -13.49 25.83 55.35
N GLU A 484 -13.92 27.09 55.50
CA GLU A 484 -13.28 28.32 56.01
C GLU A 484 -11.75 28.39 56.20
N GLU A 485 -11.11 29.46 55.71
CA GLU A 485 -10.73 30.63 56.54
C GLU A 485 -9.93 31.71 55.76
N LYS A 486 -9.94 32.90 56.38
CA LYS A 486 -9.44 34.23 56.02
C LYS A 486 -7.92 34.35 55.77
N ASN A 487 -7.52 35.35 54.98
CA ASN A 487 -6.69 36.55 55.30
C ASN A 487 -5.98 37.05 54.01
N SER A 488 -6.17 38.30 53.57
CA SER A 488 -5.35 39.51 53.85
C SER A 488 -3.87 39.31 53.50
N GLU A 489 -3.16 40.11 52.69
CA GLU A 489 -2.96 41.57 52.61
C GLU A 489 -2.48 41.90 51.16
N GLU A 490 -2.91 42.97 50.49
CA GLU A 490 -2.29 44.32 50.48
C GLU A 490 -0.77 44.28 50.16
N VAL A 491 -0.24 44.89 49.10
CA VAL A 491 0.08 46.34 48.90
C VAL A 491 0.74 46.46 47.49
N SER A 492 0.26 47.30 46.55
CA SER A 492 0.83 48.62 46.11
C SER A 492 2.33 48.56 45.67
N GLU A 493 2.84 49.20 44.60
CA GLU A 493 2.62 50.54 44.05
C GLU A 493 3.44 50.73 42.75
N ASN A 494 2.91 51.54 41.81
CA ASN A 494 3.52 52.54 40.90
C ASN A 494 4.97 52.45 40.32
N ILE A 495 5.06 52.40 38.96
CA ILE A 495 5.50 53.44 37.96
C ILE A 495 6.59 54.45 38.44
N PRO A 496 7.68 54.81 37.69
CA PRO A 496 7.59 55.45 36.35
C PRO A 496 8.72 55.30 35.31
N GLU A 497 8.42 55.92 34.16
CA GLU A 497 9.11 56.17 32.88
C GLU A 497 10.48 56.88 32.93
N ASN A 498 11.29 56.68 31.88
CA ASN A 498 11.98 57.71 31.06
C ASN A 498 12.82 57.00 29.97
N GLU A 499 12.55 57.19 28.67
CA GLU A 499 13.15 58.17 27.74
C GLU A 499 14.69 58.13 27.65
N GLU A 500 15.22 57.71 26.48
CA GLU A 500 16.11 58.49 25.59
C GLU A 500 16.72 57.60 24.47
N ASP A 501 16.51 58.00 23.23
CA ASP A 501 17.28 57.68 22.01
C ASP A 501 18.39 58.77 21.89
N PRO A 502 19.58 58.62 21.25
CA PRO A 502 19.69 58.26 19.82
C PRO A 502 21.03 57.60 19.35
N SER A 503 21.12 57.36 18.03
CA SER A 503 22.32 57.27 17.13
C SER A 503 22.71 55.90 16.53
N GLY A 504 22.60 55.79 15.18
CA GLY A 504 23.05 54.65 14.33
C GLY A 504 24.51 54.80 13.84
N PRO A 505 24.92 54.32 12.64
CA PRO A 505 24.31 53.38 11.67
C PRO A 505 25.34 52.31 11.13
N ASP A 506 25.09 51.74 9.93
CA ASP A 506 25.93 50.84 9.08
C ASP A 506 25.91 49.33 9.38
N ALA A 507 25.87 48.38 8.44
CA ALA A 507 26.01 48.39 6.98
C ALA A 507 25.36 47.13 6.35
N SER A 508 24.91 47.23 5.10
CA SER A 508 24.49 46.10 4.24
C SER A 508 25.69 45.42 3.56
N PRO A 509 25.59 44.15 3.13
CA PRO A 509 26.48 43.62 2.08
C PRO A 509 25.74 43.19 0.79
N PRO A 510 26.48 43.09 -0.35
CA PRO A 510 25.93 43.24 -1.70
C PRO A 510 25.77 41.93 -2.49
N SER A 511 24.98 42.01 -3.56
CA SER A 511 24.75 40.98 -4.59
C SER A 511 25.96 40.78 -5.53
N PRO A 512 26.16 39.59 -6.13
CA PRO A 512 27.11 39.41 -7.23
C PRO A 512 26.45 39.47 -8.62
N PRO A 513 27.25 39.75 -9.68
CA PRO A 513 26.75 40.25 -10.97
C PRO A 513 26.53 39.17 -12.04
N ASN A 514 25.73 39.55 -13.04
CA ASN A 514 25.50 38.83 -14.28
C ASN A 514 26.62 39.01 -15.32
N ASN A 515 26.78 37.96 -16.14
CA ASN A 515 27.17 37.92 -17.56
C ASN A 515 28.65 37.89 -17.98
N PRO A 516 28.99 37.37 -19.19
CA PRO A 516 28.15 37.17 -20.40
C PRO A 516 27.61 35.77 -20.67
#